data_AF-A0A5D0T5A1-F1
#
_entry.id   AF-A0A5D0T5A1-F1
#
_cell.length_a   1.000
_cell.length_b   1.000
_cell.length_c   1.000
_cell.angle_alpha   90.00
_cell.angle_beta   90.00
_cell.angle_gamma   90.00
#
_symmetry.space_group_name_H-M   'P 1'
#
loop_
_entity.id
_entity.type
_entity.pdbx_description
1 polymer ?
#
loop_
_entity_poly.entity_id
_entity_poly.type
_entity_poly.pdbx_seq_one_letter_code
_entity_poly.pdbx_strand_id
1 'polypeptide(L)'
;MKRPVRQAYLDMIAKQVGPVLRGHGFRRSHGTFRRISDAGHAAVIEFQGSTSSWGSTSLFYVNLGVATASSGGADVRCLPRVLPATRRSPRRGTRGRSDSALRRPTLGSAQRH
;
A
#
# COMPACT_ATOMS: atom_id res chain seq x y z
N MET A 1 6.81 -1.48 18.65
CA MET A 1 5.95 -0.31 18.93
C MET A 1 4.90 -0.15 17.84
N LYS A 2 3.60 -0.12 18.16
CA LYS A 2 2.55 0.24 17.19
C LYS A 2 2.75 1.71 16.80
N ARG A 3 2.90 2.00 15.51
CA ARG A 3 3.02 3.38 15.02
C ARG A 3 1.66 4.10 15.23
N PRO A 4 1.58 5.15 16.07
CA PRO A 4 0.30 5.82 16.40
C PRO A 4 -0.48 6.26 15.16
N VAL A 5 0.22 6.76 14.14
CA VAL A 5 -0.36 7.20 12.85
C VAL A 5 -1.09 6.07 12.12
N ARG A 6 -0.50 4.87 12.09
CA ARG A 6 -1.13 3.70 11.46
C ARG A 6 -2.39 3.28 12.20
N GLN A 7 -2.41 3.42 13.53
CA GLN A 7 -3.60 3.10 14.32
C GLN A 7 -4.71 4.12 14.06
N ALA A 8 -4.39 5.42 14.00
CA ALA A 8 -5.36 6.47 13.66
C ALA A 8 -6.02 6.22 12.29
N TYR A 9 -5.23 5.84 11.28
CA TYR A 9 -5.75 5.43 9.97
C TYR A 9 -6.72 4.24 10.05
N LEU A 10 -6.34 3.17 10.75
CA LEU A 10 -7.18 1.98 10.89
C LEU A 10 -8.45 2.28 11.68
N ASP A 11 -8.35 3.11 12.71
CA ASP A 11 -9.47 3.54 13.56
C ASP A 11 -10.46 4.39 12.76
N MET A 12 -9.99 5.30 11.92
CA MET A 12 -10.84 6.08 11.02
C MET A 12 -11.63 5.15 10.09
N ILE A 13 -10.99 4.15 9.48
CA ILE A 13 -11.70 3.17 8.64
C ILE A 13 -12.70 2.35 9.47
N ALA A 14 -12.33 1.92 10.67
CA ALA A 14 -13.16 1.04 11.49
C ALA A 14 -14.36 1.74 12.13
N LYS A 15 -14.16 2.96 12.62
CA LYS A 15 -15.11 3.68 13.47
C LYS A 15 -15.93 4.71 12.71
N GLN A 16 -15.40 5.29 11.63
CA GLN A 16 -16.08 6.37 10.89
C GLN A 16 -16.56 5.88 9.52
N VAL A 17 -15.65 5.41 8.67
CA VAL A 17 -15.98 5.01 7.29
C VAL A 17 -16.78 3.70 7.25
N GLY A 18 -16.35 2.72 8.02
CA GLY A 18 -16.89 1.36 8.01
C GLY A 18 -18.40 1.29 8.27
N PRO A 19 -18.91 1.92 9.33
CA PRO A 19 -20.34 1.95 9.62
C PRO A 19 -21.16 2.61 8.50
N VAL A 20 -20.71 3.75 7.96
CA VAL A 20 -21.41 4.48 6.91
C VAL A 20 -21.53 3.64 5.63
N LEU A 21 -20.41 3.08 5.14
CA LEU A 21 -20.43 2.27 3.92
C LEU A 21 -21.22 0.97 4.10
N ARG A 22 -21.19 0.35 5.28
CA ARG A 22 -22.04 -0.81 5.59
C ARG A 22 -23.52 -0.45 5.55
N GLY A 23 -23.90 0.72 6.05
CA GLY A 23 -25.27 1.24 5.94
C GLY A 23 -25.76 1.38 4.49
N HIS A 24 -24.84 1.60 3.54
CA HIS A 24 -25.13 1.64 2.11
C HIS A 24 -24.98 0.29 1.39
N GLY A 25 -24.85 -0.83 2.12
CA GLY A 25 -24.76 -2.18 1.54
C GLY A 25 -23.37 -2.58 1.04
N PHE A 26 -22.32 -1.83 1.36
CA PHE A 26 -20.96 -2.27 1.06
C PHE A 26 -20.49 -3.35 2.04
N ARG A 27 -19.90 -4.41 1.49
CA ARG A 27 -19.18 -5.43 2.26
C ARG A 27 -17.70 -5.06 2.30
N ARG A 28 -17.08 -5.25 3.48
CA ARG A 28 -15.69 -4.84 3.75
C ARG A 28 -14.75 -6.03 3.73
N SER A 29 -13.58 -5.86 3.10
CA SER A 29 -12.39 -6.69 3.29
C SER A 29 -11.18 -5.78 3.46
N HIS A 30 -10.55 -5.80 4.63
CA HIS A 30 -9.43 -4.90 4.99
C HIS A 30 -9.76 -3.40 4.81
N GLY A 31 -9.09 -2.71 3.89
CA GLY A 31 -9.34 -1.31 3.51
C GLY A 31 -10.26 -1.16 2.30
N THR A 32 -10.75 -2.26 1.74
CA THR A 32 -11.59 -2.27 0.53
C THR A 32 -13.04 -2.53 0.88
N PHE A 33 -13.92 -1.75 0.27
CA PHE A 33 -15.37 -1.85 0.36
C PHE A 33 -15.93 -2.14 -1.03
N ARG A 34 -16.82 -3.11 -1.11
CA ARG A 34 -17.41 -3.54 -2.38
C ARG A 34 -18.92 -3.65 -2.24
N ARG A 35 -19.64 -3.16 -3.23
CA ARG A 35 -21.08 -3.34 -3.36
C ARG A 35 -21.39 -3.76 -4.79
N ILE A 36 -22.29 -4.72 -4.92
CA ILE A 36 -22.94 -5.07 -6.19
C ILE A 36 -24.44 -4.88 -5.94
N SER A 37 -25.11 -4.10 -6.79
CA SER A 37 -26.56 -3.92 -6.75
C SER A 37 -27.26 -5.09 -7.45
N ASP A 38 -28.55 -5.29 -7.19
CA ASP A 38 -29.36 -6.31 -7.86
C ASP A 38 -29.41 -6.10 -9.39
N ALA A 39 -29.33 -4.85 -9.85
CA ALA A 39 -29.24 -4.49 -11.26
C ALA A 39 -27.85 -4.74 -11.90
N GLY A 40 -26.91 -5.37 -11.18
CA GLY A 40 -25.58 -5.71 -11.69
C GLY A 40 -24.57 -4.56 -11.72
N HIS A 41 -24.90 -3.35 -11.24
CA HIS A 41 -23.91 -2.30 -11.03
C HIS A 41 -22.97 -2.66 -9.87
N ALA A 42 -21.69 -2.35 -10.00
CA ALA A 42 -20.70 -2.57 -8.97
C ALA A 42 -19.96 -1.29 -8.60
N ALA A 43 -19.64 -1.16 -7.32
CA ALA A 43 -18.80 -0.10 -6.78
C ALA A 43 -17.72 -0.71 -5.89
N VAL A 44 -16.49 -0.22 -6.05
CA VAL A 44 -15.34 -0.56 -5.23
C VAL A 44 -14.71 0.73 -4.70
N ILE A 45 -14.50 0.78 -3.39
CA ILE A 45 -13.81 1.88 -2.71
C ILE A 45 -12.66 1.27 -1.92
N GLU A 46 -11.43 1.67 -2.21
CA GLU A 46 -10.25 1.19 -1.49
C GLU A 46 -9.55 2.35 -0.79
N PHE A 47 -9.39 2.20 0.52
CA PHE A 47 -8.53 3.04 1.34
C PHE A 47 -7.15 2.42 1.40
N GLN A 48 -6.15 3.15 0.90
CA GLN A 48 -4.75 2.72 0.87
C GLN A 48 -3.88 3.71 1.66
N GLY A 49 -3.25 3.24 2.73
CA GLY A 49 -2.34 4.06 3.53
C GLY A 49 -1.10 4.48 2.72
N SER A 50 -0.65 5.72 2.90
CA SER A 50 0.57 6.22 2.26
C SER A 50 1.83 5.91 3.08
N THR A 51 2.92 5.58 2.39
CA THR A 51 4.26 5.48 2.98
C THR A 51 4.87 6.83 3.32
N SER A 52 4.32 7.92 2.79
CA SER A 52 4.75 9.30 3.06
C SER A 52 4.00 9.96 4.22
N SER A 53 3.40 9.20 5.14
CA SER A 53 2.84 9.76 6.37
C SER A 53 3.96 10.23 7.32
N TRP A 54 3.78 11.35 8.03
CA TRP A 54 4.80 11.92 8.92
C TRP A 54 4.21 12.47 10.21
N GLY A 55 5.01 12.52 11.28
CA GLY A 55 4.60 13.10 12.56
C GLY A 55 3.28 12.53 13.08
N SER A 56 2.30 13.41 13.29
CA SER A 56 0.91 13.06 13.64
C SER A 56 -0.05 12.99 12.43
N THR A 57 0.45 13.25 11.22
CA THR A 57 -0.34 13.29 9.99
C THR A 57 -0.37 11.94 9.31
N SER A 58 -1.58 11.40 9.12
CA SER A 58 -1.81 10.20 8.31
C SER A 58 -2.23 10.57 6.90
N LEU A 59 -1.41 10.26 5.91
CA LEU A 59 -1.79 10.36 4.50
C LEU A 59 -2.31 9.01 3.99
N PHE A 60 -3.33 9.06 3.16
CA PHE A 60 -3.88 7.89 2.49
C PHE A 60 -4.53 8.29 1.16
N TYR A 61 -4.72 7.31 0.30
CA TYR A 61 -5.41 7.44 -0.98
C TYR A 61 -6.77 6.75 -0.89
N VAL A 62 -7.72 7.29 -1.64
CA VAL A 62 -9.02 6.66 -1.87
C VAL A 62 -9.12 6.35 -3.35
N ASN A 63 -9.06 5.06 -3.68
CA ASN A 63 -9.27 4.59 -5.04
C ASN A 63 -10.75 4.24 -5.22
N LEU A 64 -11.36 4.74 -6.30
CA LEU A 64 -12.78 4.55 -6.62
C LEU A 64 -12.91 3.85 -7.96
N GLY A 65 -13.74 2.81 -8.01
CA GLY A 65 -14.12 2.12 -9.24
C GLY A 65 -15.62 1.90 -9.28
N VAL A 66 -16.25 2.26 -10.39
CA VAL A 66 -17.68 2.04 -10.64
C VAL A 66 -17.84 1.35 -11.99
N ALA A 67 -18.61 0.27 -12.01
CA ALA A 67 -19.01 -0.43 -13.22
C ALA A 67 -20.53 -0.44 -13.28
N THR A 68 -21.10 -0.04 -14.41
CA THR A 68 -22.55 -0.06 -14.62
C THR A 68 -22.90 -1.19 -15.58
N ALA A 69 -23.87 -2.04 -15.21
CA ALA A 69 -24.44 -3.00 -16.15
C ALA A 69 -25.06 -2.25 -17.35
N SER A 70 -24.76 -2.72 -18.57
CA SER A 70 -25.45 -2.27 -19.77
C SER A 70 -26.78 -3.03 -19.90
N SER A 71 -27.82 -2.37 -20.38
CA SER A 71 -29.16 -2.94 -20.61
C SER A 71 -29.19 -4.01 -21.72
N GLY A 72 -28.06 -4.33 -22.34
CA GLY A 72 -27.94 -5.35 -23.38
C GLY A 72 -27.14 -6.55 -22.92
N GLY A 73 -27.81 -7.55 -22.32
CA GLY A 73 -27.43 -8.97 -22.31
C GLY A 73 -26.00 -9.39 -21.90
N ALA A 74 -25.16 -8.49 -21.41
CA ALA A 74 -23.80 -8.82 -21.00
C ALA A 74 -23.79 -9.12 -19.50
N ASP A 75 -23.54 -10.39 -19.16
CA ASP A 75 -23.24 -10.84 -17.80
C ASP A 75 -21.93 -10.18 -17.33
N VAL A 76 -22.00 -8.95 -16.81
CA VAL A 76 -20.87 -8.25 -16.20
C VAL A 76 -20.65 -8.85 -14.81
N ARG A 77 -19.98 -10.01 -14.79
CA ARG A 77 -19.43 -10.53 -13.54
C ARG A 77 -18.28 -9.64 -13.12
N CYS A 78 -18.51 -8.79 -12.12
CA CYS A 78 -17.44 -8.17 -11.37
C CYS A 78 -16.70 -9.25 -10.56
N LEU A 79 -15.88 -10.04 -11.24
CA LEU A 79 -14.94 -10.94 -10.60
C LEU A 79 -14.01 -10.05 -9.76
N PRO A 80 -13.81 -10.37 -8.47
CA PRO A 80 -12.87 -9.62 -7.65
C PRO A 80 -11.49 -9.75 -8.29
N ARG A 81 -11.01 -8.68 -8.90
CA ARG A 81 -9.62 -8.59 -9.35
C ARG A 81 -8.76 -8.61 -8.08
N VAL A 82 -8.19 -9.76 -7.77
CA VAL A 82 -7.04 -9.86 -6.87
C VAL A 82 -5.89 -9.22 -7.62
N LEU A 83 -5.74 -7.90 -7.49
CA LEU A 83 -4.54 -7.23 -7.97
C LEU A 83 -3.37 -7.81 -7.15
N PRO A 84 -2.32 -8.34 -7.79
CA PRO A 84 -1.13 -8.74 -7.05
C PRO A 84 -0.62 -7.49 -6.34
N ALA A 85 -0.46 -7.58 -5.01
CA ALA A 85 0.27 -6.57 -4.26
C ALA A 85 1.64 -6.45 -4.93
N THR A 86 1.90 -5.33 -5.60
CA THR A 86 3.18 -5.08 -6.27
C THR A 86 4.25 -4.97 -5.18
N ARG A 87 4.84 -6.11 -4.84
CA ARG A 87 6.05 -6.20 -4.05
C ARG A 87 7.16 -5.58 -4.89
N ARG A 88 7.40 -4.28 -4.72
CA ARG A 88 8.59 -3.62 -5.28
C ARG A 88 9.82 -4.32 -4.69
N SER A 89 10.46 -5.14 -5.51
CA SER A 89 11.81 -5.65 -5.23
C SER A 89 12.76 -4.48 -4.96
N PRO A 90 13.72 -4.60 -4.01
CA PRO A 90 14.73 -3.58 -3.83
C PRO A 90 15.51 -3.41 -5.15
N ARG A 91 15.61 -2.17 -5.62
CA ARG A 91 16.45 -1.83 -6.77
C ARG A 91 17.91 -2.21 -6.45
N ARG A 92 18.44 -3.07 -7.31
CA ARG A 92 19.82 -3.49 -7.46
C ARG A 92 20.76 -2.27 -7.41
N GLY A 93 21.60 -2.18 -6.38
CA GLY A 93 22.73 -1.25 -6.36
C GLY A 93 23.83 -1.79 -7.26
N THR A 94 24.04 -1.16 -8.41
CA THR A 94 25.21 -1.36 -9.26
C THR A 94 26.25 -0.31 -8.92
N ARG A 95 27.41 -0.71 -8.38
CA ARG A 95 28.70 -0.06 -8.64
C ARG A 95 29.78 -1.14 -8.77
N GLY A 96 30.37 -1.22 -9.96
CA GLY A 96 31.57 -2.00 -10.29
C GLY A 96 32.82 -1.47 -9.57
N ARG A 97 33.84 -2.32 -9.37
CA ARG A 97 35.06 -2.47 -10.22
C ARG A 97 35.84 -1.14 -10.36
N SER A 98 37.14 -1.00 -10.12
CA SER A 98 38.28 -1.89 -9.84
C SER A 98 39.46 -1.02 -9.37
N ASP A 99 40.47 -1.66 -8.78
CA ASP A 99 41.89 -1.31 -8.62
C ASP A 99 42.44 0.00 -9.21
N SER A 100 43.27 0.72 -8.43
CA SER A 100 44.74 0.69 -8.57
C SER A 100 45.46 1.84 -7.84
N ALA A 101 46.58 1.48 -7.19
CA ALA A 101 47.80 2.28 -6.97
C ALA A 101 47.74 3.42 -5.91
N LEU A 102 48.74 3.71 -5.07
CA LEU A 102 50.19 3.53 -5.18
C LEU A 102 50.90 3.84 -3.82
N ARG A 103 51.94 3.05 -3.49
CA ARG A 103 53.19 3.37 -2.72
C ARG A 103 53.25 3.44 -1.15
N ARG A 104 53.88 2.37 -0.62
CA ARG A 104 54.84 2.08 0.50
C ARG A 104 55.69 3.26 1.10
N PRO A 105 56.66 3.01 2.04
CA PRO A 105 56.66 2.40 3.40
C PRO A 105 57.48 3.19 4.47
N THR A 106 57.41 2.85 5.78
CA THR A 106 58.49 2.93 6.84
C THR A 106 57.91 2.55 8.23
N LEU A 107 58.41 1.52 8.94
CA LEU A 107 59.49 1.45 9.96
C LEU A 107 59.25 2.21 11.29
N GLY A 108 59.26 1.45 12.41
CA GLY A 108 59.33 1.90 13.82
C GLY A 108 57.96 2.12 14.48
N SER A 109 57.64 1.70 15.71
CA SER A 109 58.45 1.34 16.87
C SER A 109 57.59 0.63 17.95
N ALA A 110 58.27 0.06 18.94
CA ALA A 110 57.78 -0.75 20.05
C ALA A 110 56.74 -0.09 20.97
N GLN A 111 55.89 -0.91 21.61
CA GLN A 111 55.71 -0.85 23.07
C GLN A 111 55.05 -2.12 23.63
N ARG A 112 55.48 -2.44 24.85
CA ARG A 112 55.20 -3.60 25.69
C ARG A 112 53.78 -3.54 26.27
N HIS A 113 53.21 -4.71 26.56
CA HIS A 113 52.72 -5.08 27.90
C HIS A 113 52.59 -6.59 28.00
#